data_AF-A0A6J2X6G5-F1
#
_entry.id   AF-A0A6J2X6G5-F1
#
_cell.length_a   1.000
_cell.length_b   1.000
_cell.length_c   1.000
_cell.angle_alpha   90.00
_cell.angle_beta   90.00
_cell.angle_gamma   90.00
#
_symmetry.space_group_name_H-M   'P 1'
#
loop_
_entity.id
_entity.type
_entity.pdbx_description
1 polymer ?
#
loop_
_entity_poly.entity_id
_entity_poly.type
_entity_poly.pdbx_seq_one_letter_code
_entity_poly.pdbx_strand_id
1 'polypeptide(L)'
;MAGEVIVDALPYIDQGYDEPGVREAAFAMVEEECRRYRPTKNYLEHLPPLNISGFETEIMHNEFERLQNRLPMETISMKRYELPPPPTGKLTELNAWVECVNNSQAQLEHQAVRILNLQLMMEYCCPAWQRYLQTLQDLEKIASKKLSTLRQALQEVNWQRKSLQTKGGDQLKNLEAKWVALVSHNYEIEQACCMAEEYIARVKQNPQLIDMQVVANSNNL
;
A
#
# COMPACT_ATOMS: atom_id res chain seq x y z
N MET A 1 -24.37 21.09 -2.96
CA MET A 1 -23.43 20.43 -3.90
C MET A 1 -22.26 21.39 -4.09
N ALA A 2 -21.30 21.37 -3.15
CA ALA A 2 -20.04 22.06 -3.38
C ALA A 2 -19.33 21.30 -4.49
N GLY A 3 -18.97 22.01 -5.57
CA GLY A 3 -18.50 21.43 -6.82
C GLY A 3 -17.39 20.41 -6.60
N GLU A 4 -17.55 19.22 -7.17
CA GLU A 4 -16.46 18.27 -7.30
C GLU A 4 -15.32 18.97 -8.03
N VAL A 5 -14.26 19.29 -7.27
CA VAL A 5 -13.00 19.70 -7.87
C VAL A 5 -12.48 18.46 -8.57
N ILE A 6 -12.61 18.43 -9.90
CA ILE A 6 -12.00 17.39 -10.73
C ILE A 6 -10.49 17.62 -10.64
N VAL A 7 -9.84 16.85 -9.78
CA VAL A 7 -8.39 16.82 -9.68
C VAL A 7 -7.89 15.96 -10.83
N ASP A 8 -7.34 16.61 -11.85
CA ASP A 8 -6.73 15.92 -12.99
C ASP A 8 -5.22 15.82 -12.79
N ALA A 9 -4.70 14.60 -12.89
CA ALA A 9 -3.29 14.26 -12.88
C ALA A 9 -3.12 13.03 -13.76
N LEU A 10 -2.14 13.04 -14.66
CA LEU A 10 -2.00 12.01 -15.71
C LEU A 10 -0.71 11.18 -15.53
N PRO A 11 -0.62 10.27 -14.53
CA PRO A 11 0.59 9.47 -14.27
C PRO A 11 1.18 8.70 -15.46
N TYR A 12 0.36 8.30 -16.45
CA TYR A 12 0.88 7.60 -17.64
C TYR A 12 1.50 8.55 -18.68
N ILE A 13 1.33 9.86 -18.53
CA ILE A 13 1.84 10.91 -19.43
C ILE A 13 2.92 11.73 -18.74
N ASP A 14 2.69 12.11 -17.49
CA ASP A 14 3.61 12.90 -16.68
C ASP A 14 4.75 11.99 -16.17
N GLN A 15 5.86 11.89 -16.90
CA GLN A 15 6.98 11.00 -16.52
C GLN A 15 8.04 11.68 -15.63
N GLY A 16 7.98 13.01 -15.49
CA GLY A 16 9.01 13.79 -14.79
C GLY A 16 8.94 13.73 -13.26
N TYR A 17 7.91 13.12 -12.66
CA TYR A 17 7.77 13.09 -11.19
C TYR A 17 8.81 12.18 -10.50
N ASP A 18 9.44 11.26 -11.22
CA ASP A 18 10.51 10.38 -10.71
C ASP A 18 11.90 11.01 -10.85
N GLU A 19 12.00 12.22 -11.41
CA GLU A 19 13.27 12.95 -11.47
C GLU A 19 13.76 13.29 -10.05
N PRO A 20 15.08 13.13 -9.79
CA PRO A 20 15.64 13.44 -8.47
C PRO A 20 15.34 14.88 -8.05
N GLY A 21 14.81 15.07 -6.83
CA GLY A 21 14.51 16.39 -6.29
C GLY A 21 13.07 16.86 -6.49
N VAL A 22 12.33 16.33 -7.47
CA VAL A 22 10.94 16.74 -7.74
C VAL A 22 10.00 16.32 -6.60
N ARG A 23 10.15 15.08 -6.13
CA ARG A 23 9.36 14.54 -5.03
C ARG A 23 9.68 15.25 -3.71
N GLU A 24 10.96 15.53 -3.47
CA GLU A 24 11.43 16.25 -2.28
C GLU A 24 10.90 17.69 -2.27
N ALA A 25 10.94 18.38 -3.42
CA ALA A 25 10.38 19.73 -3.55
C ALA A 25 8.86 19.74 -3.32
N ALA A 26 8.14 18.79 -3.91
CA ALA A 26 6.69 18.66 -3.69
C ALA A 26 6.36 18.41 -2.22
N PHE A 27 7.10 17.52 -1.55
CA PHE A 27 6.91 17.28 -0.12
C PHE A 27 7.23 18.49 0.74
N ALA A 28 8.28 19.25 0.43
CA ALA A 28 8.61 20.49 1.14
C ALA A 28 7.49 21.53 1.03
N MET A 29 6.88 21.68 -0.15
CA MET A 29 5.72 22.57 -0.35
C MET A 29 4.50 22.10 0.46
N VAL A 30 4.22 20.78 0.46
CA VAL A 30 3.14 20.20 1.27
C VAL A 30 3.38 20.45 2.77
N GLU A 31 4.62 20.27 3.23
CA GLU A 31 4.99 20.49 4.63
C GLU A 31 4.83 21.96 5.04
N GLU A 32 5.23 22.90 4.18
CA GLU A 32 5.05 24.33 4.41
C GLU A 32 3.56 24.70 4.56
N GLU A 33 2.70 24.16 3.70
CA GLU A 33 1.25 24.32 3.79
C GLU A 33 0.67 23.68 5.06
N CYS A 34 1.11 22.46 5.42
CA CYS A 34 0.70 21.81 6.67
C CYS A 34 1.18 22.57 7.92
N ARG A 35 2.32 23.27 7.85
CA ARG A 35 2.81 24.13 8.95
C ARG A 35 1.94 25.37 9.11
N ARG A 36 1.50 25.96 7.98
CA ARG A 36 0.64 27.15 7.94
C ARG A 36 -0.79 26.83 8.36
N TYR A 37 -1.32 25.71 7.88
CA TYR A 37 -2.67 25.22 8.15
C TYR A 37 -2.58 23.89 8.89
N ARG A 38 -2.47 23.95 10.21
CA ARG A 38 -2.50 22.73 11.02
C ARG A 38 -3.86 22.04 10.87
N PRO A 39 -3.89 20.74 10.55
CA PRO A 39 -5.14 20.00 10.45
C PRO A 39 -5.95 20.12 11.75
N THR A 40 -7.16 20.66 11.65
CA THR A 40 -8.07 20.85 12.79
C THR A 40 -9.10 19.73 12.90
N LYS A 41 -9.38 19.03 11.80
CA LYS A 41 -10.31 17.90 11.75
C LYS A 41 -9.53 16.59 11.66
N ASN A 42 -9.90 15.64 12.50
CA ASN A 42 -9.41 14.28 12.37
C ASN A 42 -10.15 13.61 11.19
N TYR A 43 -9.45 13.32 10.11
CA TYR A 43 -10.05 12.66 8.95
C TYR A 43 -10.55 11.23 9.26
N LEU A 44 -10.14 10.66 10.40
CA LEU A 44 -10.58 9.35 10.90
C LEU A 44 -11.78 9.43 11.86
N GLU A 45 -12.33 10.62 12.14
CA GLU A 45 -13.43 10.79 13.11
C GLU A 45 -14.72 10.03 12.71
N HIS A 46 -14.92 9.81 11.42
CA HIS A 46 -16.04 9.01 10.90
C HIS A 46 -15.88 7.50 11.14
N LEU A 47 -14.68 7.05 11.51
CA LEU A 47 -14.40 5.65 11.79
C LEU A 47 -14.63 5.36 13.27
N PRO A 48 -15.15 4.17 13.61
CA PRO A 48 -15.24 3.75 15.00
C PRO A 48 -13.85 3.75 15.64
N PRO A 49 -13.75 4.00 16.96
CA PRO A 49 -12.48 3.94 17.67
C PRO A 49 -11.86 2.54 17.51
N LEU A 50 -10.55 2.51 17.29
CA LEU A 50 -9.83 1.26 17.09
C LEU A 50 -9.95 0.39 18.34
N ASN A 51 -10.48 -0.83 18.18
CA ASN A 51 -10.51 -1.81 19.25
C ASN A 51 -9.15 -2.51 19.33
N ILE A 52 -8.26 -1.95 20.16
CA ILE A 52 -6.89 -2.46 20.36
C ILE A 52 -6.91 -3.81 21.10
N SER A 53 -7.90 -4.03 21.96
CA SER A 53 -8.09 -5.26 22.73
C SER A 53 -8.99 -6.29 22.04
N GLY A 54 -9.37 -6.08 20.77
CA GLY A 54 -10.35 -6.93 20.09
C GLY A 54 -9.93 -8.39 19.94
N PHE A 55 -8.63 -8.67 20.00
CA PHE A 55 -8.05 -10.01 19.93
C PHE A 55 -7.43 -10.46 21.25
N GLU A 56 -7.58 -9.68 22.32
CA GLU A 56 -7.11 -10.09 23.64
C GLU A 56 -7.96 -11.25 24.13
N THR A 57 -7.30 -12.37 24.42
CA THR A 57 -7.93 -13.52 25.09
C THR A 57 -7.69 -13.42 26.59
N GLU A 58 -8.55 -14.06 27.39
CA GLU A 58 -8.38 -14.12 28.84
C GLU A 58 -6.99 -14.63 29.25
N ILE A 59 -6.44 -15.58 28.48
CA ILE A 59 -5.09 -16.11 28.69
C ILE A 59 -4.03 -15.01 28.50
N MET A 60 -4.17 -14.20 27.45
CA MET A 60 -3.24 -13.07 27.22
C MET A 60 -3.34 -12.05 28.35
N HIS A 61 -4.55 -11.74 28.83
CA HIS A 61 -4.72 -10.81 29.95
C HIS A 61 -4.00 -11.30 31.21
N ASN A 62 -4.20 -12.57 31.58
CA ASN A 62 -3.55 -13.18 32.73
C ASN A 62 -2.02 -13.21 32.59
N GLU A 63 -1.50 -13.48 31.38
CA GLU A 63 -0.05 -13.45 31.13
C GLU A 63 0.53 -12.03 31.18
N PHE A 64 -0.19 -11.03 30.68
CA PHE A 64 0.22 -9.64 30.78
C PHE A 64 0.24 -9.17 32.24
N GLU A 65 -0.75 -9.55 33.05
CA GLU A 65 -0.77 -9.27 34.48
C GLU A 65 0.39 -9.97 35.21
N ARG A 66 0.67 -11.24 34.90
CA ARG A 66 1.83 -11.98 35.42
C ARG A 66 3.14 -11.25 35.13
N LEU A 67 3.32 -10.82 33.88
CA LEU A 67 4.51 -10.08 33.43
C LEU A 67 4.63 -8.71 34.11
N GLN A 68 3.52 -7.98 34.24
CA GLN A 68 3.47 -6.69 34.93
C GLN A 68 3.90 -6.82 36.39
N ASN A 69 3.45 -7.90 37.06
CA ASN A 69 3.83 -8.24 38.42
C ASN A 69 5.21 -8.92 38.53
N ARG A 70 5.91 -9.11 37.40
CA ARG A 70 7.23 -9.76 37.31
C ARG A 70 7.26 -11.16 37.94
N LEU A 71 6.14 -11.86 37.91
CA LEU A 71 6.04 -13.21 38.45
C LEU A 71 6.69 -14.19 37.47
N PRO A 72 7.55 -15.11 37.93
CA PRO A 72 8.13 -16.13 37.06
C PRO A 72 7.02 -17.06 36.53
N MET A 73 7.25 -17.64 35.36
CA MET A 73 6.31 -18.62 34.77
C MET A 73 6.28 -19.88 35.63
N GLU A 74 5.10 -20.46 35.81
CA GLU A 74 4.96 -21.73 36.51
C GLU A 74 5.66 -22.84 35.72
N THR A 75 6.52 -23.61 36.40
CA THR A 75 7.25 -24.69 35.76
C THR A 75 6.33 -25.89 35.55
N ILE A 76 6.36 -26.46 34.35
CA ILE A 76 5.66 -27.72 34.06
C ILE A 76 6.26 -28.84 34.90
N SER A 77 5.45 -29.45 35.76
CA SER A 77 5.88 -30.60 36.56
C SER A 77 5.91 -31.87 35.71
N MET A 78 7.11 -32.43 35.52
CA MET A 78 7.29 -33.72 34.85
C MET A 78 7.06 -34.93 35.77
N LYS A 79 6.88 -34.71 37.08
CA LYS A 79 6.70 -35.79 38.07
C LYS A 79 5.51 -36.69 37.77
N ARG A 80 4.49 -36.17 37.07
CA ARG A 80 3.31 -36.94 36.64
C ARG A 80 3.64 -38.02 35.60
N TYR A 81 4.71 -37.82 34.82
CA TYR A 81 5.12 -38.76 33.77
C TYR A 81 6.20 -39.75 34.23
N GLU A 82 6.68 -39.56 35.45
CA GLU A 82 7.67 -40.40 36.10
C GLU A 82 6.99 -41.27 37.17
N LEU A 83 7.64 -42.37 37.55
CA LEU A 83 7.23 -43.21 38.67
C LEU A 83 8.27 -43.08 39.80
N PRO A 84 8.45 -41.89 40.40
CA PRO A 84 9.42 -41.73 41.46
C PRO A 84 8.94 -42.50 42.72
N PRO A 85 9.85 -43.16 43.43
CA PRO A 85 9.53 -43.66 44.76
C PRO A 85 9.26 -42.48 45.72
N PRO A 86 8.64 -42.74 46.89
CA PRO A 86 8.48 -41.73 47.91
C PRO A 86 9.84 -41.08 48.26
N PRO A 87 9.88 -39.78 48.59
CA PRO A 87 11.10 -39.13 49.04
C PRO A 87 11.72 -39.89 50.21
N THR A 88 13.05 -39.96 50.27
CA THR A 88 13.80 -40.74 51.28
C THR A 88 13.41 -40.41 52.73
N GLY A 89 12.99 -39.17 53.00
CA GLY A 89 12.50 -38.73 54.32
C GLY A 89 11.03 -39.08 54.64
N LYS A 90 10.29 -39.66 53.69
CA LYS A 90 8.85 -39.98 53.80
C LYS A 90 8.53 -41.46 53.62
N LEU A 91 9.55 -42.33 53.63
CA LEU A 91 9.37 -43.77 53.41
C LEU A 91 8.48 -44.45 54.45
N THR A 92 8.35 -43.88 55.66
CA THR A 92 7.47 -44.38 56.72
C THR A 92 6.06 -43.77 56.67
N GLU A 93 5.83 -42.75 55.84
CA GLU A 93 4.53 -42.10 55.71
C GLU A 93 3.63 -42.89 54.76
N LEU A 94 2.53 -43.44 55.27
CA LEU A 94 1.55 -44.16 54.46
C LEU A 94 1.02 -43.32 53.29
N ASN A 95 0.78 -42.02 53.53
CA ASN A 95 0.23 -41.11 52.52
C ASN A 95 1.18 -40.93 51.31
N ALA A 96 2.50 -40.92 51.54
CA ALA A 96 3.46 -40.78 50.46
C ALA A 96 3.47 -42.02 49.54
N TRP A 97 3.25 -43.21 50.11
CA TRP A 97 3.08 -44.44 49.33
C TRP A 97 1.75 -44.47 48.57
N VAL A 98 0.66 -44.03 49.20
CA VAL A 98 -0.65 -43.91 48.53
C VAL A 98 -0.56 -42.97 47.33
N GLU A 99 0.14 -41.85 47.45
CA GLU A 99 0.37 -40.92 46.34
C GLU A 99 1.15 -41.57 45.18
N CYS A 100 2.23 -42.30 45.47
CA CYS A 100 2.98 -43.06 44.47
C CYS A 100 2.14 -44.15 43.78
N VAL A 101 1.28 -44.85 44.53
CA VAL A 101 0.36 -45.86 43.97
C VAL A 101 -0.72 -45.22 43.10
N ASN A 102 -1.29 -44.09 43.53
CA ASN A 102 -2.27 -43.38 42.73
C ASN A 102 -1.65 -42.86 41.42
N ASN A 103 -0.42 -42.35 41.47
CA ASN A 103 0.31 -41.95 40.27
C ASN A 103 0.59 -43.14 39.34
N SER A 104 0.95 -44.31 39.89
CA SER A 104 1.19 -45.51 39.08
C SER A 104 -0.07 -46.05 38.42
N GLN A 105 -1.20 -46.04 39.13
CA GLN A 105 -2.51 -46.38 38.58
C GLN A 105 -2.92 -45.42 37.46
N ALA A 106 -2.78 -44.10 37.68
CA ALA A 106 -3.06 -43.10 36.65
C ALA A 106 -2.19 -43.31 35.41
N GLN A 107 -0.90 -43.61 35.59
CA GLN A 107 0.02 -43.85 34.48
C GLN A 107 -0.34 -45.13 33.70
N LEU A 108 -0.77 -46.19 34.37
CA LEU A 108 -1.23 -47.42 33.72
C LEU A 108 -2.44 -47.14 32.80
N GLU A 109 -3.43 -46.40 33.30
CA GLU A 109 -4.59 -46.00 32.50
C GLU A 109 -4.21 -45.10 31.32
N HIS A 110 -3.28 -44.16 31.52
CA HIS A 110 -2.76 -43.34 30.43
C HIS A 110 -2.05 -44.18 29.36
N GLN A 111 -1.33 -45.24 29.72
CA GLN A 111 -0.72 -46.14 28.73
C GLN A 111 -1.78 -46.95 27.98
N ALA A 112 -2.84 -47.43 28.65
CA ALA A 112 -3.94 -48.12 28.00
C ALA A 112 -4.64 -47.22 26.96
N VAL A 113 -4.95 -45.97 27.34
CA VAL A 113 -5.51 -44.96 26.42
C VAL A 113 -4.55 -44.63 25.29
N ARG A 114 -3.24 -44.52 25.56
CA ARG A 114 -2.23 -44.27 24.52
C ARG A 114 -2.21 -45.40 23.50
N ILE A 115 -2.26 -46.66 23.93
CA ILE A 115 -2.32 -47.81 23.02
C ILE A 115 -3.57 -47.74 22.15
N LEU A 116 -4.74 -47.46 22.74
CA LEU A 116 -6.00 -47.28 21.99
C LEU A 116 -5.90 -46.15 20.96
N ASN A 117 -5.36 -44.98 21.36
CA ASN A 117 -5.16 -43.86 20.45
C ASN A 117 -4.20 -44.20 19.31
N LEU A 118 -3.13 -44.95 19.59
CA LEU A 118 -2.20 -45.42 18.55
C LEU A 118 -2.86 -46.41 17.60
N GLN A 119 -3.74 -47.29 18.09
CA GLN A 119 -4.51 -48.20 17.25
C GLN A 119 -5.44 -47.42 16.31
N LEU A 120 -6.19 -46.45 16.83
CA LEU A 120 -7.01 -45.55 16.01
C LEU A 120 -6.17 -44.77 14.99
N MET A 121 -4.99 -44.30 15.39
CA MET A 121 -4.09 -43.59 14.48
C MET A 121 -3.57 -44.51 13.37
N MET A 122 -3.18 -45.75 13.67
CA MET A 122 -2.74 -46.70 12.64
C MET A 122 -3.84 -46.97 11.61
N GLU A 123 -5.09 -47.01 12.04
CA GLU A 123 -6.23 -47.30 11.17
C GLU A 123 -6.65 -46.09 10.33
N TYR A 124 -6.73 -44.89 10.93
CA TYR A 124 -7.38 -43.74 10.29
C TYR A 124 -6.46 -42.58 9.92
N CYS A 125 -5.21 -42.54 10.39
CA CYS A 125 -4.35 -41.36 10.22
C CYS A 125 -4.02 -41.09 8.75
N CYS A 126 -3.60 -42.12 8.00
CA CYS A 126 -3.25 -41.95 6.59
C CYS A 126 -4.42 -41.40 5.74
N PRO A 127 -5.63 -42.02 5.73
CA PRO A 127 -6.75 -41.49 4.96
C PRO A 127 -7.25 -40.12 5.46
N ALA A 128 -7.22 -39.87 6.78
CA ALA A 128 -7.58 -38.56 7.33
C ALA A 128 -6.61 -37.46 6.86
N TRP A 129 -5.31 -37.74 6.89
CA TRP A 129 -4.27 -36.80 6.43
C TRP A 129 -4.37 -36.54 4.93
N GLN A 130 -4.61 -37.55 4.12
CA GLN A 130 -4.84 -37.39 2.68
C GLN A 130 -6.03 -36.47 2.39
N ARG A 131 -7.15 -36.64 3.12
CA ARG A 131 -8.32 -35.78 2.98
C ARG A 131 -8.05 -34.34 3.45
N TYR A 132 -7.29 -34.18 4.53
CA TYR A 132 -6.85 -32.87 5.00
C TYR A 132 -6.00 -32.15 3.95
N LEU A 133 -5.02 -32.85 3.36
CA LEU A 133 -4.20 -32.31 2.27
C LEU A 133 -5.02 -31.92 1.05
N GLN A 134 -6.01 -32.72 0.66
CA GLN A 134 -6.93 -32.37 -0.42
C GLN A 134 -7.69 -31.07 -0.11
N THR A 135 -8.20 -30.94 1.11
CA THR A 135 -8.90 -29.73 1.56
C THR A 135 -7.98 -28.50 1.49
N LEU A 136 -6.72 -28.62 1.91
CA LEU A 136 -5.73 -27.54 1.80
C LEU A 136 -5.45 -27.16 0.34
N GLN A 137 -5.31 -28.14 -0.56
CA GLN A 137 -5.12 -27.89 -1.98
C GLN A 137 -6.32 -27.18 -2.61
N ASP A 138 -7.53 -27.53 -2.21
CA ASP A 138 -8.74 -26.88 -2.73
C ASP A 138 -8.87 -25.44 -2.22
N LEU A 139 -8.51 -25.19 -0.96
CA LEU A 139 -8.42 -23.83 -0.41
C LEU A 139 -7.37 -22.98 -1.13
N GLU A 140 -6.20 -23.54 -1.43
CA GLU A 140 -5.14 -22.89 -2.20
C GLU A 140 -5.65 -22.52 -3.60
N LYS A 141 -6.28 -23.45 -4.33
CA LYS A 141 -6.87 -23.19 -5.64
C LYS A 141 -7.91 -22.06 -5.60
N ILE A 142 -8.76 -22.03 -4.57
CA ILE A 142 -9.76 -20.96 -4.41
C ILE A 142 -9.07 -19.61 -4.21
N ALA A 143 -8.06 -19.54 -3.34
CA ALA A 143 -7.32 -18.31 -3.07
C ALA A 143 -6.55 -17.83 -4.33
N SER A 144 -5.85 -18.74 -5.00
CA SER A 144 -5.11 -18.47 -6.24
C SER A 144 -6.03 -18.02 -7.38
N LYS A 145 -7.22 -18.61 -7.51
CA LYS A 145 -8.25 -18.15 -8.47
C LYS A 145 -8.71 -16.73 -8.15
N LYS A 146 -9.03 -16.42 -6.89
CA LYS A 146 -9.43 -15.07 -6.47
C LYS A 146 -8.33 -14.05 -6.79
N LEU A 147 -7.08 -14.37 -6.50
CA LEU A 147 -5.93 -13.51 -6.81
C LEU A 147 -5.80 -13.27 -8.32
N SER A 148 -5.95 -14.32 -9.13
CA SER A 148 -5.90 -14.21 -10.60
C SER A 148 -6.99 -13.29 -11.14
N THR A 149 -8.24 -13.46 -10.69
CA THR A 149 -9.37 -12.61 -11.09
C THR A 149 -9.15 -11.14 -10.67
N LEU A 150 -8.65 -10.89 -9.45
CA LEU A 150 -8.33 -9.54 -8.99
C LEU A 150 -7.21 -8.89 -9.83
N ARG A 151 -6.18 -9.65 -10.19
CA ARG A 151 -5.10 -9.17 -11.07
C ARG A 151 -5.62 -8.80 -12.45
N GLN A 152 -6.53 -9.59 -13.03
CA GLN A 152 -7.17 -9.29 -14.31
C GLN A 152 -8.02 -8.01 -14.21
N ALA A 153 -8.83 -7.87 -13.17
CA ALA A 153 -9.63 -6.66 -12.95
C ALA A 153 -8.76 -5.41 -12.77
N LEU A 154 -7.65 -5.52 -12.04
CA LEU A 154 -6.69 -4.43 -11.87
C LEU A 154 -6.01 -4.06 -13.20
N GLN A 155 -5.63 -5.06 -14.00
CA GLN A 155 -5.07 -4.82 -15.33
C GLN A 155 -6.06 -4.12 -16.24
N GLU A 156 -7.33 -4.51 -16.23
CA GLU A 156 -8.38 -3.86 -17.03
C GLU A 156 -8.54 -2.39 -16.64
N VAL A 157 -8.64 -2.09 -15.34
CA VAL A 157 -8.72 -0.70 -14.85
C VAL A 157 -7.49 0.11 -15.27
N ASN A 158 -6.30 -0.45 -15.14
CA ASN A 158 -5.06 0.21 -15.56
C ASN A 158 -5.01 0.43 -17.07
N TRP A 159 -5.49 -0.53 -17.87
CA TRP A 159 -5.57 -0.43 -19.32
C TRP A 159 -6.53 0.68 -19.74
N GLN A 160 -7.72 0.73 -19.15
CA GLN A 160 -8.71 1.79 -19.39
C GLN A 160 -8.15 3.16 -19.02
N ARG A 161 -7.51 3.27 -17.84
CA ARG A 161 -6.87 4.52 -17.39
C ARG A 161 -5.78 4.95 -18.36
N LYS A 162 -4.88 4.04 -18.76
CA LYS A 162 -3.82 4.35 -19.74
C LYS A 162 -4.40 4.82 -21.07
N SER A 163 -5.43 4.14 -21.59
CA SER A 163 -6.08 4.53 -22.84
C SER A 163 -6.67 5.94 -22.78
N LEU A 164 -7.38 6.26 -21.69
CA LEU A 164 -7.97 7.59 -21.48
C LEU A 164 -6.88 8.66 -21.37
N GLN A 165 -5.85 8.42 -20.57
CA GLN A 165 -4.77 9.37 -20.35
C GLN A 165 -3.92 9.59 -21.61
N THR A 166 -3.64 8.56 -22.40
CA THR A 166 -2.96 8.71 -23.70
C THR A 166 -3.76 9.56 -24.68
N LYS A 167 -5.08 9.32 -24.80
CA LYS A 167 -5.93 10.17 -25.63
C LYS A 167 -5.96 11.62 -25.16
N GLY A 168 -6.06 11.86 -23.85
CA GLY A 168 -6.00 13.19 -23.26
C GLY A 168 -4.64 13.86 -23.48
N GLY A 169 -3.55 13.12 -23.29
CA GLY A 169 -2.18 13.59 -23.51
C GLY A 169 -1.92 13.99 -24.97
N ASP A 170 -2.44 13.25 -25.94
CA ASP A 170 -2.34 13.62 -27.35
C ASP A 170 -3.11 14.93 -27.65
N GLN A 171 -4.28 15.12 -27.02
CA GLN A 171 -5.02 16.38 -27.13
C GLN A 171 -4.25 17.55 -26.52
N LEU A 172 -3.65 17.36 -25.34
CA LEU A 172 -2.82 18.37 -24.67
C LEU A 172 -1.64 18.78 -25.54
N LYS A 173 -0.90 17.81 -26.11
CA LYS A 173 0.22 18.10 -27.03
C LYS A 173 -0.22 18.90 -28.25
N ASN A 174 -1.37 18.55 -28.83
CA ASN A 174 -1.92 19.28 -29.97
C ASN A 174 -2.33 20.72 -29.61
N LEU A 175 -2.90 20.92 -28.41
CA LEU A 175 -3.27 22.25 -27.92
C LEU A 175 -2.04 23.09 -27.60
N GLU A 176 -1.02 22.50 -27.00
CA GLU A 176 0.27 23.14 -26.72
C GLU A 176 0.96 23.58 -28.03
N ALA A 177 1.04 22.69 -29.03
CA ALA A 177 1.62 23.04 -30.33
C ALA A 177 0.86 24.19 -31.02
N LYS A 178 -0.48 24.18 -30.96
CA LYS A 178 -1.31 25.29 -31.47
C LYS A 178 -1.04 26.58 -30.70
N TRP A 179 -0.93 26.50 -29.38
CA TRP A 179 -0.64 27.66 -28.54
C TRP A 179 0.72 28.26 -28.90
N VAL A 180 1.79 27.45 -28.98
CA VAL A 180 3.12 27.91 -29.39
C VAL A 180 3.06 28.57 -30.77
N ALA A 181 2.39 27.94 -31.75
CA ALA A 181 2.26 28.50 -33.09
C ALA A 181 1.54 29.86 -33.11
N LEU A 182 0.45 29.99 -32.36
CA LEU A 182 -0.29 31.26 -32.27
C LEU A 182 0.53 32.36 -31.58
N VAL A 183 1.25 32.02 -30.50
CA VAL A 183 2.11 32.98 -29.80
C VAL A 183 3.25 33.43 -30.70
N SER A 184 3.92 32.50 -31.39
CA SER A 184 4.98 32.84 -32.36
C SER A 184 4.45 33.71 -33.50
N HIS A 185 3.27 33.38 -34.04
CA HIS A 185 2.68 34.18 -35.11
C HIS A 185 2.31 35.60 -34.66
N ASN A 186 1.74 35.75 -33.46
CA ASN A 186 1.48 37.07 -32.89
C ASN A 186 2.78 37.86 -32.71
N TYR A 187 3.86 37.21 -32.25
CA TYR A 187 5.17 37.83 -32.13
C TYR A 187 5.74 38.28 -33.48
N GLU A 188 5.62 37.47 -34.53
CA GLU A 188 6.03 37.84 -35.89
C GLU A 188 5.25 39.06 -36.41
N ILE A 189 3.94 39.13 -36.13
CA ILE A 189 3.10 40.28 -36.49
C ILE A 189 3.56 41.52 -35.74
N GLU A 190 3.75 41.44 -34.42
CA GLU A 190 4.23 42.57 -33.61
C GLU A 190 5.60 43.08 -34.09
N GLN A 191 6.50 42.16 -34.43
CA GLN A 191 7.80 42.51 -35.00
C GLN A 191 7.65 43.24 -36.35
N ALA A 192 6.81 42.73 -37.25
CA ALA A 192 6.54 43.37 -38.54
C ALA A 192 5.90 44.75 -38.39
N CYS A 193 4.96 44.91 -37.45
CA CYS A 193 4.36 46.21 -37.11
C CYS A 193 5.42 47.20 -36.61
N CYS A 194 6.30 46.78 -35.69
CA CYS A 194 7.38 47.62 -35.18
C CYS A 194 8.32 48.08 -36.31
N MET A 195 8.74 47.17 -37.20
CA MET A 195 9.58 47.53 -38.35
C MET A 195 8.87 48.49 -39.32
N ALA A 196 7.56 48.30 -39.54
CA ALA A 196 6.75 49.19 -40.36
C ALA A 196 6.60 50.58 -39.73
N GLU A 197 6.40 50.66 -38.41
CA GLU A 197 6.33 51.93 -37.67
C GLU A 197 7.67 52.68 -37.71
N GLU A 198 8.80 51.98 -37.52
CA GLU A 198 10.14 52.56 -37.69
C GLU A 198 10.35 53.10 -39.10
N TYR A 199 9.95 52.33 -40.12
CA TYR A 199 10.04 52.77 -41.51
C TYR A 199 9.18 54.02 -41.77
N ILE A 200 7.93 54.04 -41.29
CA ILE A 200 7.03 55.21 -41.39
C ILE A 200 7.64 56.42 -40.67
N ALA A 201 8.25 56.23 -39.50
CA ALA A 201 8.91 57.31 -38.77
C ALA A 201 10.10 57.89 -39.55
N ARG A 202 10.93 57.03 -40.17
CA ARG A 202 12.05 57.47 -41.03
C ARG A 202 11.58 58.23 -42.26
N VAL A 203 10.54 57.73 -42.94
CA VAL A 203 9.94 58.39 -44.10
C VAL A 203 9.34 59.75 -43.74
N LYS A 204 8.68 59.88 -42.58
CA LYS A 204 8.17 61.17 -42.08
C LYS A 204 9.30 62.18 -41.82
N GLN A 205 10.47 61.73 -41.39
CA GLN A 205 11.63 62.59 -41.17
C GLN A 205 12.36 62.97 -42.47
N ASN A 206 12.33 62.13 -43.50
CA ASN A 206 12.97 62.39 -44.79
C ASN A 206 12.09 61.95 -45.97
N PRO A 207 11.18 62.82 -46.47
CA PRO A 207 10.16 62.48 -47.46
C PRO A 207 10.70 61.96 -48.81
N GLN A 208 11.94 62.30 -49.16
CA GLN A 208 12.58 61.89 -50.43
C GLN A 208 12.87 60.37 -50.51
N LEU A 209 12.77 59.64 -49.39
CA LEU A 209 12.94 58.18 -49.37
C LEU A 209 11.83 57.43 -50.11
N ILE A 210 10.63 58.02 -50.24
CA ILE A 210 9.50 57.42 -50.97
C ILE A 210 9.83 57.31 -52.46
N ASP A 211 10.41 58.35 -53.05
CA ASP A 211 10.69 58.43 -54.48
C ASP A 211 11.83 57.48 -54.90
N MET A 212 12.83 57.25 -54.05
CA MET A 212 13.93 56.31 -54.34
C MET A 212 13.45 54.84 -54.38
N GLN A 213 12.45 54.48 -53.58
CA GLN A 213 11.98 53.10 -53.44
C GLN A 213 10.99 52.72 -54.56
N VAL A 214 10.20 53.68 -55.04
CA VAL A 214 9.35 53.51 -56.23
C VAL A 214 10.20 53.27 -57.48
N VAL A 215 11.30 54.02 -57.66
CA VAL A 215 12.23 53.85 -58.78
C VAL A 215 12.99 52.52 -58.73
N ALA A 216 13.30 52.01 -57.53
CA ALA A 216 13.96 50.70 -57.37
C ALA A 216 13.05 49.51 -57.69
N ASN A 217 11.75 49.61 -57.40
CA ASN A 217 10.77 48.55 -57.70
C ASN A 217 10.31 48.55 -59.17
N SER A 218 10.30 49.69 -59.85
CA SER A 218 9.97 49.75 -61.29
C SER A 218 11.12 49.31 -62.21
N ASN A 219 12.35 49.21 -61.71
CA ASN A 219 13.50 48.67 -62.44
C ASN A 219 13.69 47.15 -62.29
N ASN A 220 12.87 46.47 -61.48
CA ASN A 220 12.91 45.02 -61.25
C ASN A 220 11.71 44.25 -61.86
N LEU A 221 10.96 44.90 -62.77
CA LEU A 221 9.97 44.31 -63.67
C LEU A 221 10.52 44.36 -65.11
#